data_AF-Q021T5-F1
#
_entry.id   AF-Q021T5-F1
#
_cell.length_a   1.000
_cell.length_b   1.000
_cell.length_c   1.000
_cell.angle_alpha   90.00
_cell.angle_beta   90.00
_cell.angle_gamma   90.00
#
_symmetry.space_group_name_H-M   'P 1'
#
loop_
_entity.id
_entity.type
_entity.pdbx_description
1 polymer ?
#
loop_
_entity_poly.entity_id
_entity_poly.type
_entity_poly.pdbx_seq_one_letter_code
_entity_poly.pdbx_strand_id
1 'polypeptide(L)'
;MISEKRSQAARINGAKSRGPVTPEGKAIAARNAMRHGFLAKTVVLCNEDKKTFEALFYLLIERFSPVDDIEMSAIEEMAASHWRMRRVMNMEHALLDSVVRENPDKTFPGERTLAAFTDPTTQATLALLQRYEARFQNMYHRALRSLLVLRKLPARAAEPNEPKESNLCNTDLAEPTPIRRPEQPVEQIDPLIPPLISPDLEFDPLDPAVFR
;
A
#
# COMPACT_ATOMS: atom_id res chain seq x y z
N MET A 1 28.86 12.71 -14.10
CA MET A 1 28.96 12.68 -15.58
C MET A 1 28.73 11.25 -16.05
N ILE A 2 27.68 10.98 -16.83
CA ILE A 2 27.41 9.64 -17.39
C ILE A 2 28.37 9.43 -18.58
N SER A 3 29.13 8.34 -18.59
CA SER A 3 30.03 7.98 -19.69
C SER A 3 29.28 7.93 -21.03
N GLU A 4 29.87 8.47 -22.09
CA GLU A 4 29.32 8.48 -23.45
C GLU A 4 28.88 7.09 -23.93
N LYS A 5 29.61 6.04 -23.51
CA LYS A 5 29.27 4.64 -23.80
C LYS A 5 27.91 4.24 -23.23
N ARG A 6 27.58 4.70 -22.02
CA ARG A 6 26.27 4.43 -21.40
C ARG A 6 25.15 5.21 -22.08
N SER A 7 25.42 6.44 -22.53
CA SER A 7 24.46 7.25 -23.27
C SER A 7 24.12 6.65 -24.65
N GLN A 8 25.14 6.17 -25.38
CA GLN A 8 24.93 5.50 -26.67
C GLN A 8 24.19 4.17 -26.51
N ALA A 9 24.53 3.37 -25.50
CA ALA A 9 23.80 2.13 -25.21
C ALA A 9 22.33 2.39 -24.88
N ALA A 10 22.03 3.41 -24.06
CA ALA A 10 20.65 3.81 -23.76
C ALA A 10 19.88 4.24 -25.03
N ARG A 11 20.52 4.97 -25.95
CA ARG A 11 19.93 5.34 -27.25
C ARG A 11 19.62 4.13 -28.13
N ILE A 12 20.57 3.18 -28.25
CA ILE A 12 20.41 1.97 -29.08
C ILE A 12 19.29 1.08 -28.50
N ASN A 13 19.26 0.92 -27.18
CA ASN A 13 18.21 0.13 -26.51
C ASN A 13 16.85 0.80 -26.62
N GLY A 14 16.78 2.14 -26.47
CA GLY A 14 15.56 2.91 -26.71
C GLY A 14 15.05 2.80 -28.14
N ALA A 15 15.94 2.72 -29.13
CA ALA A 15 15.56 2.54 -30.54
C ALA A 15 15.08 1.11 -30.87
N LYS A 16 15.50 0.09 -30.09
CA LYS A 16 15.08 -1.31 -30.26
C LYS A 16 13.81 -1.66 -29.49
N SER A 17 13.49 -0.96 -28.40
CA SER A 17 12.25 -1.14 -27.65
C SER A 17 11.09 -0.47 -28.40
N ARG A 18 10.28 -1.26 -29.12
CA ARG A 18 9.07 -0.76 -29.81
C ARG A 18 7.84 -0.64 -28.90
N GLY A 19 8.04 -0.69 -27.58
CA GLY A 19 6.95 -0.77 -26.61
C GLY A 19 6.01 -1.95 -26.89
N PRO A 20 4.88 -2.02 -26.18
CA PRO A 20 3.87 -3.04 -26.43
C PRO A 20 3.19 -2.79 -27.78
N VAL A 21 3.37 -3.73 -28.71
CA VAL A 21 2.76 -3.68 -30.06
C VAL A 21 1.39 -4.37 -30.10
N THR A 22 1.12 -5.30 -29.19
CA THR A 22 -0.16 -6.02 -29.11
C THR A 22 -1.21 -5.24 -28.32
N PRO A 23 -2.51 -5.39 -28.63
CA PRO A 23 -3.60 -4.80 -27.85
C PRO A 23 -3.52 -5.17 -26.36
N GLU A 24 -3.21 -6.43 -26.06
CA GLU A 24 -3.07 -6.96 -24.70
C GLU A 24 -1.88 -6.31 -23.99
N GLY A 25 -0.73 -6.21 -24.68
CA GLY A 25 0.46 -5.54 -24.17
C GLY A 25 0.22 -4.06 -23.90
N LYS A 26 -0.56 -3.38 -24.76
CA LYS A 26 -0.95 -1.98 -24.55
C LYS A 26 -1.88 -1.82 -23.37
N ALA A 27 -2.84 -2.72 -23.18
CA ALA A 27 -3.74 -2.71 -22.03
C ALA A 27 -2.97 -2.94 -20.71
N ILE A 28 -2.02 -3.87 -20.70
CA ILE A 28 -1.13 -4.11 -19.56
C ILE A 28 -0.28 -2.86 -19.27
N ALA A 29 0.32 -2.26 -20.31
CA ALA A 29 1.10 -1.04 -20.15
C ALA A 29 0.25 0.14 -19.64
N ALA A 30 -0.99 0.28 -20.11
CA ALA A 30 -1.91 1.31 -19.64
C ALA A 30 -2.32 1.11 -18.17
N ARG A 31 -2.60 -0.14 -17.76
CA ARG A 31 -2.90 -0.48 -16.36
C ARG A 31 -1.71 -0.17 -15.46
N ASN A 32 -0.51 -0.58 -15.87
CA ASN A 32 0.71 -0.28 -15.14
C ASN A 32 0.93 1.24 -15.05
N ALA A 33 0.70 1.98 -16.16
CA ALA A 33 0.78 3.43 -16.22
C ALA A 33 -0.11 4.14 -15.19
N MET A 34 -1.37 3.73 -15.14
CA MET A 34 -2.35 4.25 -14.20
C MET A 34 -1.94 3.92 -12.75
N ARG A 35 -1.55 2.67 -12.50
CA ARG A 35 -1.23 2.18 -11.16
C ARG A 35 -0.03 2.89 -10.55
N HIS A 36 1.05 3.04 -11.31
CA HIS A 36 2.23 3.76 -10.80
C HIS A 36 2.00 5.27 -10.70
N GLY A 37 1.20 5.85 -11.60
CA GLY A 37 0.77 7.24 -11.50
C GLY A 37 0.01 7.52 -10.19
N PHE A 38 -0.86 6.58 -9.79
CA PHE A 38 -1.59 6.62 -8.53
C PHE A 38 -0.68 6.39 -7.31
N LEU A 39 0.25 5.43 -7.38
CA LEU A 39 1.22 5.20 -6.32
C LEU A 39 2.05 6.45 -6.06
N ALA A 40 2.57 7.07 -7.12
CA ALA A 40 3.34 8.30 -7.02
C ALA A 40 2.54 9.44 -6.40
N LYS A 41 1.24 9.58 -6.75
CA LYS A 41 0.34 10.57 -6.13
C LYS A 41 0.14 10.34 -4.63
N THR A 42 0.20 9.09 -4.18
CA THR A 42 -0.03 8.71 -2.77
C THR A 42 1.26 8.75 -1.93
N VAL A 43 2.39 8.42 -2.53
CA VAL A 43 3.67 8.26 -1.82
C VAL A 43 4.49 9.54 -1.81
N VAL A 44 4.51 10.28 -2.91
CA VAL A 44 5.36 11.47 -3.11
C VAL A 44 4.63 12.70 -2.57
N LEU A 45 5.31 13.48 -1.72
CA LEU A 45 4.78 14.72 -1.16
C LEU A 45 4.85 15.86 -2.20
N CYS A 46 4.10 16.93 -1.97
CA CYS A 46 4.06 18.08 -2.88
C CYS A 46 5.41 18.78 -3.06
N ASN A 47 6.32 18.69 -2.08
CA ASN A 47 7.67 19.25 -2.10
C ASN A 47 8.74 18.26 -2.60
N GLU A 48 8.34 17.10 -3.12
CA GLU A 48 9.24 16.07 -3.59
C GLU A 48 9.13 15.88 -5.11
N ASP A 49 10.21 15.45 -5.76
CA ASP A 49 10.21 15.23 -7.21
C ASP A 49 9.59 13.87 -7.59
N LYS A 50 8.40 13.95 -8.17
CA LYS A 50 7.65 12.79 -8.69
C LYS A 50 8.44 12.03 -9.76
N LYS A 51 9.20 12.71 -10.62
CA LYS A 51 9.96 12.05 -11.69
C LYS A 51 11.07 11.17 -11.13
N THR A 52 11.73 11.62 -10.06
CA THR A 52 12.73 10.82 -9.35
C THR A 52 12.12 9.56 -8.73
N PHE A 53 10.90 9.65 -8.18
CA PHE A 53 10.18 8.46 -7.69
C PHE A 53 9.82 7.50 -8.83
N GLU A 54 9.28 8.02 -9.94
CA GLU A 54 8.94 7.22 -11.11
C GLU A 54 10.19 6.51 -11.67
N ALA A 55 11.34 7.19 -11.73
CA ALA A 55 12.61 6.59 -12.15
C ALA A 55 13.05 5.45 -11.23
N LEU A 56 12.93 5.61 -9.90
CA LEU A 56 13.19 4.54 -8.94
C LEU A 56 12.26 3.34 -9.17
N PHE A 57 10.97 3.62 -9.36
CA PHE A 57 9.96 2.60 -9.59
C PHE A 57 10.25 1.80 -10.87
N TYR A 58 10.56 2.49 -11.98
CA TYR A 58 10.94 1.82 -13.24
C TYR A 58 12.23 1.03 -13.13
N LEU A 59 13.20 1.49 -12.35
CA LEU A 59 14.42 0.72 -12.09
C LEU A 59 14.09 -0.60 -11.41
N LEU A 60 13.15 -0.62 -10.46
CA LEU A 60 12.70 -1.85 -9.82
C LEU A 60 11.92 -2.74 -10.81
N ILE A 61 11.03 -2.18 -11.63
CA ILE A 61 10.36 -2.94 -12.69
C ILE A 61 11.37 -3.56 -13.65
N GLU A 62 12.34 -2.79 -14.14
CA GLU A 62 13.35 -3.28 -15.07
C GLU A 62 14.18 -4.39 -14.43
N ARG A 63 14.62 -4.17 -13.18
CA ARG A 63 15.43 -5.12 -12.44
C ARG A 63 14.73 -6.46 -12.23
N PHE A 64 13.46 -6.42 -11.85
CA PHE A 64 12.75 -7.62 -11.44
C PHE A 64 11.90 -8.21 -12.57
N SER A 65 11.34 -7.39 -13.46
CA SER A 65 10.42 -7.80 -14.53
C SER A 65 9.23 -8.60 -13.99
N PRO A 66 8.32 -7.97 -13.23
CA PRO A 66 7.17 -8.67 -12.63
C PRO A 66 6.28 -9.26 -13.73
N VAL A 67 5.87 -10.52 -13.54
CA VAL A 67 5.08 -11.27 -14.54
C VAL A 67 3.57 -11.17 -14.31
N ASP A 68 3.15 -10.81 -13.10
CA ASP A 68 1.75 -10.69 -12.72
C ASP A 68 1.51 -9.52 -11.74
N ASP A 69 0.23 -9.28 -11.41
CA ASP A 69 -0.18 -8.20 -10.49
C ASP A 69 0.28 -8.44 -9.04
N ILE A 70 0.58 -9.69 -8.66
CA ILE A 70 1.02 -10.04 -7.31
C ILE A 70 2.49 -9.65 -7.13
N GLU A 71 3.34 -10.01 -8.09
CA GLU A 71 4.73 -9.56 -8.15
C GLU A 71 4.79 -8.03 -8.26
N MET A 72 3.93 -7.43 -9.08
CA MET A 72 3.85 -5.97 -9.22
C MET A 72 3.54 -5.30 -7.88
N SER A 73 2.63 -5.86 -7.08
CA SER A 73 2.30 -5.34 -5.74
C SER A 73 3.50 -5.35 -4.79
N ALA A 74 4.39 -6.35 -4.91
CA ALA A 74 5.64 -6.38 -4.15
C ALA A 74 6.60 -5.26 -4.59
N ILE A 75 6.70 -4.98 -5.90
CA ILE A 75 7.52 -3.89 -6.44
C ILE A 75 7.03 -2.52 -5.99
N GLU A 76 5.72 -2.32 -5.93
CA GLU A 76 5.11 -1.09 -5.42
C GLU A 76 5.43 -0.86 -3.96
N GLU A 77 5.33 -1.90 -3.14
CA GLU A 77 5.67 -1.84 -1.73
C GLU A 77 7.15 -1.54 -1.52
N MET A 78 8.03 -2.15 -2.33
CA MET A 78 9.46 -1.84 -2.34
C MET A 78 9.72 -0.37 -2.67
N ALA A 79 9.14 0.14 -3.75
CA ALA A 79 9.36 1.54 -4.15
C ALA A 79 8.83 2.52 -3.11
N ALA A 80 7.63 2.27 -2.58
CA ALA A 80 7.01 3.12 -1.59
C ALA A 80 7.79 3.13 -0.27
N SER A 81 8.23 1.96 0.19
CA SER A 81 9.08 1.81 1.37
C SER A 81 10.42 2.51 1.20
N HIS A 82 11.08 2.31 0.05
CA HIS A 82 12.36 2.95 -0.24
C HIS A 82 12.24 4.48 -0.28
N TRP A 83 11.17 5.01 -0.88
CA TRP A 83 10.93 6.46 -0.91
C TRP A 83 10.73 7.05 0.49
N ARG A 84 9.92 6.39 1.32
CA ARG A 84 9.70 6.82 2.71
C ARG A 84 10.96 6.72 3.56
N MET A 85 11.80 5.70 3.35
CA MET A 85 13.11 5.59 3.98
C MET A 85 14.03 6.76 3.59
N ARG A 86 14.08 7.12 2.30
CA ARG A 86 14.83 8.30 1.84
C ARG A 86 14.34 9.59 2.48
N ARG A 87 13.01 9.74 2.64
CA ARG A 87 12.43 10.88 3.36
C ARG A 87 12.89 10.92 4.82
N VAL A 88 12.88 9.78 5.51
CA VAL A 88 13.35 9.69 6.91
C VAL A 88 14.81 10.12 7.02
N MET A 89 15.68 9.60 6.15
CA MET A 89 17.09 10.00 6.11
C MET A 89 17.26 11.51 5.82
N ASN A 90 16.44 12.08 4.93
CA ASN A 90 16.48 13.52 4.67
C ASN A 90 16.02 14.36 5.87
N MET A 91 14.99 13.91 6.59
CA MET A 91 14.51 14.57 7.81
C MET A 91 15.56 14.50 8.93
N GLU A 92 16.20 13.36 9.11
CA GLU A 92 17.29 13.18 10.06
C GLU A 92 18.48 14.09 9.73
N HIS A 93 18.89 14.11 8.46
CA HIS A 93 19.94 15.00 7.98
C HIS A 93 19.62 16.46 8.26
N ALA A 94 18.41 16.92 7.92
CA ALA A 94 17.99 18.31 8.13
C ALA A 94 17.97 18.70 9.62
N LEU A 95 17.53 17.78 10.49
CA LEU A 95 17.51 17.99 11.94
C LEU A 95 18.92 18.07 12.52
N LEU A 96 19.81 17.15 12.14
CA LEU A 96 21.19 17.17 12.62
C LEU A 96 21.92 18.42 12.11
N ASP A 97 21.71 18.79 10.85
CA ASP A 97 22.31 19.98 10.25
C ASP A 97 21.80 21.28 10.88
N SER A 98 20.52 21.37 11.26
CA SER A 98 19.99 22.54 11.99
C SER A 98 20.65 22.70 13.35
N VAL A 99 20.79 21.61 14.10
CA VAL A 99 21.45 21.65 15.41
C VAL A 99 22.92 22.04 15.28
N VAL A 100 23.63 21.53 14.27
CA VAL A 100 25.03 21.92 14.01
C VAL A 100 25.15 23.41 13.72
N ARG A 101 24.21 23.99 12.94
CA ARG A 101 24.18 25.42 12.62
C ARG A 101 23.84 26.31 13.82
N GLU A 102 23.00 25.82 14.73
CA GLU A 102 22.59 26.54 15.95
C GLU A 102 23.65 26.55 17.05
N ASN A 103 24.69 25.72 16.94
CA ASN A 103 25.76 25.59 17.94
C ASN A 103 27.14 26.02 17.37
N PRO A 104 27.30 27.23 16.83
CA PRO A 104 28.57 27.67 16.23
C PRO A 104 29.71 27.77 17.25
N ASP A 105 29.38 28.02 18.53
CA ASP A 105 30.35 28.29 19.60
C ASP A 105 31.11 27.04 20.07
N LYS A 106 30.70 25.83 19.65
CA LYS A 106 31.38 24.59 20.01
C LYS A 106 32.66 24.41 19.18
N THR A 107 33.79 24.33 19.88
CA THR A 107 35.13 24.22 19.29
C THR A 107 35.29 22.98 18.41
N PHE A 108 34.82 21.83 18.87
CA PHE A 108 35.02 20.57 18.16
C PHE A 108 33.78 20.17 17.33
N PRO A 109 33.94 19.73 16.07
CA PRO A 109 32.82 19.31 15.24
C PRO A 109 31.94 18.24 15.88
N GLY A 110 32.52 17.28 16.62
CA GLY A 110 31.78 16.24 17.32
C GLY A 110 30.85 16.78 18.41
N GLU A 111 31.21 17.87 19.09
CA GLU A 111 30.39 18.49 20.12
C GLU A 111 29.15 19.18 19.53
N ARG A 112 29.26 19.75 18.33
CA ARG A 112 28.11 20.32 17.60
C ARG A 112 27.07 19.25 17.29
N THR A 113 27.52 18.10 16.79
CA THR A 113 26.61 16.98 16.50
C THR A 113 26.05 16.37 17.79
N LEU A 114 26.86 16.26 18.85
CA LEU A 114 26.42 15.73 20.15
C LEU A 114 25.29 16.56 20.75
N ALA A 115 25.21 17.86 20.49
CA ALA A 115 24.15 18.72 20.99
C ALA A 115 22.74 18.20 20.61
N ALA A 116 22.59 17.57 19.44
CA ALA A 116 21.33 16.97 18.99
C ALA A 116 20.89 15.79 19.87
N PHE A 117 21.85 15.14 20.52
CA PHE A 117 21.63 13.99 21.41
C PHE A 117 21.59 14.40 22.89
N THR A 118 21.73 15.69 23.21
CA THR A 118 21.56 16.19 24.59
C THR A 118 20.23 16.90 24.78
N ASP A 119 19.69 17.52 23.74
CA ASP A 119 18.36 18.13 23.78
C ASP A 119 17.25 17.05 23.77
N PRO A 120 16.34 17.01 24.77
CA PRO A 120 15.29 16.00 24.85
C PRO A 120 14.33 16.01 23.66
N THR A 121 14.04 17.18 23.07
CA THR A 121 13.06 17.28 21.96
C THR A 121 13.64 16.71 20.66
N THR A 122 14.92 16.99 20.41
CA THR A 122 15.68 16.46 19.29
C THR A 122 15.87 14.95 19.41
N GLN A 123 16.24 14.45 20.60
CA GLN A 123 16.34 13.02 20.86
C GLN A 123 15.02 12.27 20.59
N ALA A 124 13.89 12.81 21.05
CA ALA A 124 12.58 12.18 20.83
C ALA A 124 12.24 12.10 19.32
N THR A 125 12.58 13.14 18.57
CA THR A 125 12.39 13.20 17.12
C THR A 125 13.31 12.21 16.40
N LEU A 126 14.60 12.18 16.74
CA LEU A 126 15.56 11.22 16.18
C LEU A 126 15.12 9.77 16.45
N ALA A 127 14.69 9.47 17.68
CA ALA A 127 14.19 8.14 18.02
C ALA A 127 12.95 7.77 17.20
N LEU A 128 12.06 8.73 16.90
CA LEU A 128 10.92 8.51 16.02
C LEU A 128 11.35 8.21 14.58
N LEU A 129 12.30 8.99 14.06
CA LEU A 129 12.85 8.80 12.72
C LEU A 129 13.51 7.42 12.59
N GLN A 130 14.34 7.01 13.55
CA GLN A 130 14.98 5.69 13.55
C GLN A 130 13.96 4.54 13.57
N ARG A 131 12.87 4.66 14.34
CA ARG A 131 11.79 3.66 14.32
C ARG A 131 11.11 3.59 12.95
N TYR A 132 10.91 4.73 12.29
CA TYR A 132 10.33 4.78 10.95
C TYR A 132 11.27 4.19 9.91
N GLU A 133 12.57 4.49 9.98
CA GLU A 133 13.60 3.90 9.13
C GLU A 133 13.57 2.38 9.22
N ALA A 134 13.67 1.84 10.45
CA ALA A 134 13.63 0.40 10.68
C ALA A 134 12.34 -0.22 10.14
N ARG A 135 11.19 0.43 10.32
CA ARG A 135 9.92 -0.03 9.76
C ARG A 135 9.96 -0.10 8.24
N PHE A 136 10.39 0.97 7.57
CA PHE A 136 10.41 1.02 6.10
C PHE A 136 11.46 0.08 5.51
N GLN A 137 12.61 -0.08 6.15
CA GLN A 137 13.61 -1.07 5.77
C GLN A 137 13.05 -2.50 5.88
N ASN A 138 12.32 -2.80 6.95
CA ASN A 138 11.67 -4.09 7.12
C ASN A 138 10.55 -4.33 6.09
N MET A 139 9.75 -3.32 5.78
CA MET A 139 8.73 -3.39 4.73
C MET A 139 9.36 -3.67 3.36
N TYR A 140 10.43 -2.96 3.01
CA TYR A 140 11.20 -3.19 1.79
C TYR A 140 11.74 -4.64 1.73
N HIS A 141 12.41 -5.11 2.79
CA HIS A 141 12.96 -6.46 2.82
C HIS A 141 11.87 -7.53 2.80
N ARG A 142 10.74 -7.31 3.47
CA ARG A 142 9.60 -8.23 3.43
C ARG A 142 9.04 -8.33 2.02
N ALA A 143 8.82 -7.20 1.34
CA ALA A 143 8.32 -7.18 -0.03
C ALA A 143 9.28 -7.88 -1.00
N LEU A 144 10.59 -7.64 -0.88
CA LEU A 144 11.60 -8.34 -1.66
C LEU A 144 11.58 -9.86 -1.39
N ARG A 145 11.49 -10.28 -0.12
CA ARG A 145 11.37 -11.71 0.22
C ARG A 145 10.11 -12.33 -0.36
N SER A 146 8.96 -11.65 -0.27
CA SER A 146 7.71 -12.10 -0.88
C SER A 146 7.85 -12.30 -2.38
N LEU A 147 8.47 -11.35 -3.10
CA LEU A 147 8.76 -11.49 -4.53
C LEU A 147 9.63 -12.72 -4.83
N LEU A 148 10.70 -12.93 -4.05
CA LEU A 148 11.59 -14.07 -4.22
C LEU A 148 10.90 -15.41 -3.92
N VAL A 149 9.93 -15.43 -3.00
CA VAL A 149 9.11 -16.62 -2.71
C VAL A 149 8.15 -16.89 -3.86
N LEU A 150 7.43 -15.87 -4.35
CA LEU A 150 6.49 -16.00 -5.48
C LEU A 150 7.18 -16.63 -6.71
N ARG A 151 8.42 -16.24 -6.98
CA ARG A 151 9.22 -16.80 -8.09
C ARG A 151 9.65 -18.26 -7.93
N LYS A 152 9.71 -18.74 -6.69
CA LYS A 152 10.04 -20.14 -6.38
C LYS A 152 8.81 -21.03 -6.38
N LEU A 153 7.62 -20.45 -6.22
CA LEU A 153 6.39 -21.21 -6.33
C LEU A 153 6.26 -21.66 -7.79
N PRO A 154 5.86 -22.92 -8.03
CA PRO A 154 5.56 -23.35 -9.38
C PRO A 154 4.48 -22.42 -9.94
N ALA A 155 4.67 -21.94 -11.17
CA ALA A 155 3.62 -21.24 -11.88
C ALA A 155 2.37 -22.10 -11.77
N ARG A 156 1.28 -21.54 -11.24
CA ARG A 156 0.01 -22.25 -11.21
C ARG A 156 -0.25 -22.62 -12.66
N ALA A 157 -0.21 -23.93 -12.98
CA ALA A 157 -0.59 -24.39 -14.30
C ALA A 157 -1.92 -23.70 -14.59
N ALA A 158 -1.96 -22.93 -15.68
CA ALA A 158 -3.24 -22.55 -16.23
C ALA A 158 -3.89 -23.89 -16.59
N GLU A 159 -4.67 -24.45 -15.66
CA GLU A 159 -5.60 -25.52 -15.98
C GLU A 159 -6.32 -25.00 -17.23
N PRO A 160 -6.27 -25.75 -18.35
CA PRO A 160 -7.02 -25.38 -19.54
C PRO A 160 -8.42 -25.01 -19.06
N ASN A 161 -8.92 -23.86 -19.49
CA ASN A 161 -10.32 -23.51 -19.28
C ASN A 161 -11.14 -24.44 -20.16
N GLU A 162 -11.16 -25.74 -19.81
CA GLU A 162 -12.15 -26.67 -20.29
C GLU A 162 -13.48 -26.01 -19.93
N PRO A 163 -14.35 -25.77 -20.91
CA PRO A 163 -15.69 -25.30 -20.60
C PRO A 163 -16.25 -26.32 -19.62
N LYS A 164 -16.41 -25.91 -18.34
CA LYS A 164 -17.22 -26.67 -17.41
C LYS A 164 -18.53 -26.91 -18.13
N GLU A 165 -18.86 -28.18 -18.38
CA GLU A 165 -20.09 -28.53 -19.06
C GLU A 165 -21.19 -27.71 -18.43
N SER A 166 -21.89 -26.93 -19.27
CA SER A 166 -23.12 -26.31 -18.85
C SER A 166 -24.01 -27.45 -18.40
N ASN A 167 -24.17 -27.64 -17.09
CA ASN A 167 -25.21 -28.48 -16.55
C ASN A 167 -26.53 -27.84 -17.01
N LEU A 168 -26.98 -28.26 -18.19
CA LEU A 168 -28.33 -28.09 -18.67
C LEU A 168 -29.24 -28.75 -17.64
N CYS A 169 -30.30 -28.03 -17.29
CA CYS A 169 -31.46 -28.51 -16.53
C CYS A 169 -31.33 -28.45 -15.00
N ASN A 170 -31.49 -27.25 -14.43
CA ASN A 170 -32.35 -27.11 -13.24
C ASN A 170 -33.74 -26.68 -13.73
N THR A 171 -34.43 -27.55 -14.45
CA THR A 171 -35.89 -27.55 -14.53
C THR A 171 -36.41 -28.87 -14.03
N ASP A 172 -36.09 -29.18 -12.77
CA ASP A 172 -36.96 -29.98 -11.93
C ASP A 172 -37.25 -29.11 -10.71
N LEU A 173 -38.48 -28.62 -10.63
CA LEU A 173 -39.04 -28.03 -9.43
C LEU A 173 -39.01 -29.13 -8.36
N ALA A 174 -37.95 -29.16 -7.57
CA ALA A 174 -37.98 -29.89 -6.30
C ALA A 174 -39.11 -29.27 -5.47
N GLU A 175 -40.13 -30.05 -5.18
CA GLU A 175 -41.20 -29.66 -4.27
C GLU A 175 -40.58 -29.12 -2.97
N PRO A 176 -41.05 -27.96 -2.46
CA PRO A 176 -40.46 -27.37 -1.28
C PRO A 176 -40.65 -28.32 -0.10
N THR A 177 -39.54 -28.91 0.35
CA THR A 177 -39.52 -29.71 1.56
C THR A 177 -39.92 -28.80 2.73
N PRO A 178 -40.89 -29.18 3.57
CA PRO A 178 -41.38 -28.29 4.60
C PRO A 178 -40.25 -27.93 5.57
N ILE A 179 -39.96 -26.63 5.68
CA ILE A 179 -38.99 -26.07 6.63
C ILE A 179 -39.44 -26.47 8.04
N ARG A 180 -38.65 -27.31 8.71
CA ARG A 180 -38.87 -27.65 10.12
C ARG A 180 -38.68 -26.38 10.95
N ARG A 181 -39.78 -25.86 11.51
CA ARG A 181 -39.71 -24.68 12.41
C ARG A 181 -38.78 -25.00 13.58
N PRO A 182 -37.95 -24.03 14.03
CA PRO A 182 -37.23 -24.17 15.29
C PRO A 182 -38.24 -24.37 16.42
N GLU A 183 -38.00 -25.37 17.26
CA GLU A 183 -38.82 -25.70 18.44
C GLU A 183 -38.84 -24.49 19.38
N GLN A 184 -40.04 -23.98 19.66
CA GLN A 184 -40.24 -22.90 20.62
C GLN A 184 -39.96 -23.42 22.04
N PRO A 185 -39.29 -22.65 22.91
CA PRO A 185 -39.18 -22.97 24.33
C PRO A 185 -40.58 -23.00 24.96
N VAL A 186 -40.85 -24.02 25.77
CA VAL A 186 -42.08 -24.17 26.53
C VAL A 186 -42.19 -23.00 27.52
N GLU A 187 -43.13 -22.08 27.30
CA GLU A 187 -43.52 -21.07 28.28
C GLU A 187 -44.26 -21.74 29.44
N GLN A 188 -43.60 -21.73 30.59
CA GLN A 188 -44.20 -21.98 31.88
C GLN A 188 -45.01 -20.73 32.26
N ILE A 189 -46.32 -20.90 32.36
CA ILE A 189 -47.26 -19.81 32.71
C ILE A 189 -47.04 -19.44 34.18
N ASP A 190 -46.78 -18.17 34.47
CA ASP A 190 -47.07 -17.56 35.77
C ASP A 190 -47.92 -16.30 35.56
N PRO A 191 -49.02 -16.09 36.33
CA PRO A 191 -50.13 -15.26 35.91
C PRO A 191 -50.08 -13.89 36.58
N LEU A 192 -49.58 -12.87 35.89
CA LEU A 192 -49.90 -11.47 36.21
C LEU A 192 -49.31 -10.59 35.11
N ILE A 193 -50.19 -10.01 34.30
CA ILE A 193 -50.13 -8.69 33.65
C ILE A 193 -51.00 -8.77 32.38
N PRO A 194 -52.08 -7.97 32.25
CA PRO A 194 -52.86 -7.90 31.02
C PRO A 194 -52.04 -7.21 29.92
N PRO A 195 -52.22 -7.58 28.63
CA PRO A 195 -51.58 -6.82 27.57
C PRO A 195 -52.29 -5.47 27.44
N LEU A 196 -51.70 -4.51 26.75
CA LEU A 196 -52.37 -3.77 25.67
C LEU A 196 -51.51 -2.60 25.18
N ILE A 197 -51.39 -2.56 23.84
CA ILE A 197 -51.45 -1.37 22.98
C ILE A 197 -50.19 -0.49 22.93
N SER A 198 -49.46 -0.63 21.82
CA SER A 198 -48.74 0.48 21.20
C SER A 198 -49.72 1.56 20.77
N PRO A 199 -49.32 2.84 20.82
CA PRO A 199 -49.66 3.68 19.70
C PRO A 199 -48.46 4.45 19.15
N ASP A 200 -48.54 4.66 17.84
CA ASP A 200 -47.80 5.62 17.05
C ASP A 200 -47.67 7.00 17.72
N LEU A 201 -46.58 7.71 17.42
CA LEU A 201 -46.45 9.17 17.34
C LEU A 201 -44.99 9.47 16.96
N GLU A 202 -44.72 9.70 15.67
CA GLU A 202 -44.66 11.02 15.04
C GLU A 202 -43.30 11.72 15.18
N PHE A 203 -42.92 12.29 14.05
CA PHE A 203 -41.68 12.98 13.71
C PHE A 203 -41.66 14.37 14.37
N ASP A 204 -40.54 14.82 14.96
CA ASP A 204 -40.19 16.25 14.99
C ASP A 204 -38.67 16.47 15.15
N PRO A 205 -38.06 17.50 14.53
CA PRO A 205 -36.61 17.65 14.39
C PRO A 205 -35.98 18.70 15.33
N LEU A 206 -34.64 18.66 15.39
CA LEU A 206 -33.69 19.70 15.86
C LEU A 206 -33.60 19.98 17.37
N ASP A 207 -32.44 19.66 17.96
CA ASP A 207 -31.90 20.41 19.10
C ASP A 207 -30.38 20.65 18.93
N PRO A 208 -29.92 21.89 18.72
CA PRO A 208 -28.51 22.25 18.61
C PRO A 208 -27.98 22.71 19.97
N ALA A 209 -27.75 21.79 20.90
CA ALA A 209 -27.16 22.11 22.22
C ALA A 209 -26.10 21.11 22.71
N VAL A 210 -25.51 20.33 21.82
CA VAL A 210 -24.40 19.42 22.15
C VAL A 210 -23.10 19.91 21.53
N PHE A 211 -22.62 21.08 21.95
CA PHE A 211 -21.19 21.45 21.95
C PHE A 211 -21.00 22.68 22.83
N ARG A 212 -20.64 22.44 24.09
CA ARG A 212 -19.82 23.35 24.90
C ARG A 212 -18.76 22.53 25.62
#